data_AF-A0A814YFF7-F1
#
_entry.id   AF-A0A814YFF7-F1
#
_cell.length_a   1.000
_cell.length_b   1.000
_cell.length_c   1.000
_cell.angle_alpha   90.00
_cell.angle_beta   90.00
_cell.angle_gamma   90.00
#
_symmetry.space_group_name_H-M   'P 1'
#
loop_
_entity.id
_entity.type
_entity.pdbx_description
1 polymer ?
#
loop_
_entity_poly.entity_id
_entity_poly.type
_entity_poly.pdbx_seq_one_letter_code
_entity_poly.pdbx_strand_id
1 'polypeptide(L)'
;MSNTTSDLVQKLNIATYWIDQIYPLLQIAFGTFGNVFNIIIFSRRALRSNPCSLYFLVGSIDNCVVIGIGICSRYLASSWYWDPSATNIVLLLITTLISTPYFALAIYNAIAVVMFRNKLSPSALAIYNFAQDLSRLLHYTNPVITFYIYTLTGPKFRVEMKRCIQHGLKSVLTAIGLMRCLPLRAQQALLGENQVTNTNNISLPQSRRRGNAVHPTQQKATMSMTPVA
;
A
#
# COMPACT_ATOMS: atom_id res chain seq x y z
N MET A 1 -21.47 -26.30 -31.99
CA MET A 1 -21.29 -25.26 -30.96
C MET A 1 -20.61 -25.76 -29.69
N SER A 2 -20.71 -27.04 -29.32
CA SER A 2 -20.04 -27.62 -28.13
C SER A 2 -18.52 -27.44 -28.09
N ASN A 3 -17.84 -27.54 -29.24
CA ASN A 3 -16.37 -27.53 -29.30
C ASN A 3 -15.77 -26.15 -28.98
N THR A 4 -16.46 -25.06 -29.33
CA THR A 4 -16.00 -23.69 -29.05
C THR A 4 -16.13 -23.35 -27.57
N THR A 5 -17.21 -23.80 -26.93
CA THR A 5 -17.43 -23.58 -25.50
C THR A 5 -16.45 -24.35 -24.63
N SER A 6 -16.10 -25.59 -25.01
CA SER A 6 -15.09 -26.37 -24.28
C SER A 6 -13.70 -25.77 -24.38
N ASP A 7 -13.32 -25.26 -25.55
CA ASP A 7 -12.02 -24.59 -25.77
C ASP A 7 -11.90 -23.31 -24.93
N LEU A 8 -12.96 -22.48 -24.89
CA LEU A 8 -12.96 -21.27 -24.07
C LEU A 8 -12.81 -21.59 -22.57
N VAL A 9 -13.54 -22.58 -22.07
CA VAL A 9 -13.45 -23.01 -20.66
C VAL A 9 -12.04 -23.48 -20.33
N GLN A 10 -11.43 -24.27 -21.20
CA GLN A 10 -10.06 -24.74 -21.01
C GLN A 10 -9.07 -23.57 -20.95
N LYS A 11 -9.17 -22.61 -21.87
CA LYS A 11 -8.31 -21.42 -21.90
C LYS A 11 -8.46 -20.56 -20.65
N LEU A 12 -9.70 -20.34 -20.17
CA LEU A 12 -9.95 -19.58 -18.95
C LEU A 12 -9.39 -20.29 -17.71
N ASN A 13 -9.55 -21.61 -17.61
CA ASN A 13 -8.99 -22.38 -16.50
C ASN A 13 -7.45 -22.35 -16.49
N ILE A 14 -6.81 -22.46 -17.67
CA ILE A 14 -5.35 -22.34 -17.80
C ILE A 14 -4.90 -20.93 -17.39
N ALA A 15 -5.57 -19.88 -17.87
CA ALA A 15 -5.23 -18.51 -17.50
C ALA A 15 -5.37 -18.27 -15.98
N THR A 16 -6.45 -18.76 -15.39
CA THR A 16 -6.72 -18.69 -13.95
C THR A 16 -5.60 -19.36 -13.15
N TYR A 17 -5.22 -20.57 -13.54
CA TYR A 17 -4.11 -21.30 -12.92
C TYR A 17 -2.79 -20.50 -12.93
N TRP A 18 -2.42 -19.90 -14.07
CA TRP A 18 -1.19 -19.12 -14.15
C TRP A 18 -1.25 -17.82 -13.33
N ILE A 19 -2.41 -17.16 -13.29
CA ILE A 19 -2.62 -15.97 -12.47
C ILE A 19 -2.44 -16.31 -10.99
N ASP A 20 -3.08 -17.38 -10.53
CA ASP A 20 -3.00 -17.84 -9.13
C ASP A 20 -1.59 -18.29 -8.73
N GLN A 21 -0.80 -18.80 -9.67
CA GLN A 21 0.56 -19.26 -9.39
C GLN A 21 1.59 -18.12 -9.39
N ILE A 22 1.56 -17.23 -10.39
CA ILE A 22 2.61 -16.22 -10.59
C ILE A 22 2.34 -14.97 -9.74
N TYR A 23 1.08 -14.54 -9.68
CA TYR A 23 0.78 -13.22 -9.13
C TYR A 23 1.04 -13.10 -7.61
N PRO A 24 0.63 -14.07 -6.76
CA PRO A 24 0.93 -14.00 -5.33
C PRO A 24 2.43 -13.91 -5.05
N LEU A 25 3.28 -14.58 -5.85
CA LEU A 25 4.74 -14.49 -5.73
C LEU A 25 5.26 -13.08 -6.01
N LEU A 26 4.82 -12.48 -7.13
CA LEU A 26 5.17 -11.10 -7.45
C LEU A 26 4.73 -10.16 -6.34
N GLN A 27 3.54 -10.40 -5.80
CA GLN A 27 2.97 -9.57 -4.78
C GLN A 27 3.68 -9.68 -3.42
N ILE A 28 4.06 -10.90 -3.02
CA ILE A 28 4.89 -11.12 -1.83
C ILE A 28 6.24 -10.42 -2.00
N ALA A 29 6.89 -10.59 -3.15
CA ALA A 29 8.20 -9.99 -3.42
C ALA A 29 8.15 -8.44 -3.40
N PHE A 30 7.31 -7.84 -4.25
CA PHE A 30 7.23 -6.38 -4.37
C PHE A 30 6.54 -5.73 -3.18
N GLY A 31 5.50 -6.36 -2.64
CA GLY A 31 4.75 -5.86 -1.49
C GLY A 31 5.57 -5.86 -0.20
N THR A 32 6.30 -6.96 0.08
CA THR A 32 7.19 -7.02 1.25
C THR A 32 8.33 -6.01 1.10
N PHE A 33 8.98 -5.97 -0.06
CA PHE A 33 10.05 -5.02 -0.33
C PHE A 33 9.57 -3.56 -0.13
N GLY A 34 8.49 -3.17 -0.79
CA GLY A 34 7.97 -1.80 -0.72
C GLY A 34 7.54 -1.39 0.69
N ASN A 35 6.82 -2.27 1.41
CA ASN A 35 6.38 -1.94 2.77
C ASN A 35 7.52 -1.94 3.79
N VAL A 36 8.53 -2.80 3.67
CA VAL A 36 9.74 -2.74 4.50
C VAL A 36 10.48 -1.41 4.29
N PHE A 37 10.63 -0.96 3.04
CA PHE A 37 11.23 0.35 2.76
C PHE A 37 10.41 1.50 3.34
N ASN A 38 9.08 1.47 3.22
CA ASN A 38 8.21 2.45 3.87
C ASN A 38 8.42 2.48 5.38
N ILE A 39 8.49 1.31 6.03
CA ILE A 39 8.72 1.21 7.48
C ILE A 39 10.07 1.84 7.85
N ILE A 40 11.14 1.51 7.13
CA ILE A 40 12.48 2.09 7.38
C ILE A 40 12.46 3.62 7.25
N ILE A 41 11.84 4.14 6.18
CA ILE A 41 11.79 5.58 5.90
C ILE A 41 10.92 6.31 6.93
N PHE A 42 9.68 5.86 7.16
CA PHE A 42 8.77 6.52 8.10
C PHE A 42 9.18 6.36 9.57
N SER A 43 9.99 5.35 9.90
CA SER A 43 10.57 5.21 11.26
C SER A 43 11.64 6.26 11.57
N ARG A 44 12.11 7.03 10.58
CA ARG A 44 13.07 8.11 10.84
C ARG A 44 12.43 9.23 11.67
N ARG A 45 13.18 9.73 12.65
CA ARG A 45 12.73 10.77 13.60
C ARG A 45 12.20 12.03 12.89
N ALA A 46 12.76 12.38 11.74
CA ALA A 46 12.34 13.54 10.95
C ALA A 46 10.91 13.45 10.40
N LEU A 47 10.41 12.23 10.15
CA LEU A 47 9.05 12.00 9.64
C LEU A 47 8.07 11.67 10.76
N ARG A 48 8.51 11.05 11.86
CA ARG A 48 7.65 10.68 13.00
C ARG A 48 7.01 11.86 13.75
N SER A 49 7.52 13.07 13.57
CA SER A 49 6.88 14.27 14.12
C SER A 49 5.58 14.65 13.40
N ASN A 50 5.34 14.10 12.20
CA ASN A 50 4.11 14.34 11.45
C ASN A 50 3.10 13.20 11.70
N PRO A 51 1.88 13.49 12.20
CA PRO A 51 0.88 12.44 12.47
C PRO A 51 0.48 11.68 11.21
N CYS A 52 0.42 12.33 10.05
CA CYS A 52 0.13 11.69 8.77
C CYS A 52 1.17 10.61 8.43
N SER A 53 2.45 10.87 8.70
CA SER A 53 3.51 9.87 8.50
C SER A 53 3.42 8.68 9.46
N LEU A 54 2.88 8.87 10.67
CA LEU A 54 2.62 7.76 11.59
C LEU A 54 1.48 6.86 11.08
N TYR A 55 0.42 7.44 10.51
CA TYR A 55 -0.63 6.64 9.86
C TYR A 55 -0.08 5.80 8.71
N PHE A 56 0.82 6.35 7.90
CA PHE A 56 1.47 5.60 6.83
C PHE A 56 2.44 4.53 7.34
N LEU A 57 3.14 4.78 8.44
CA LEU A 57 3.98 3.76 9.09
C LEU A 57 3.13 2.59 9.58
N VAL A 58 2.05 2.86 10.33
CA VAL A 58 1.14 1.83 10.83
C VAL A 58 0.49 1.09 9.67
N GLY A 59 0.05 1.80 8.62
CA GLY A 59 -0.51 1.19 7.41
C GLY A 59 0.49 0.28 6.68
N SER A 60 1.78 0.64 6.63
CA SER A 60 2.79 -0.27 6.05
C SER A 60 3.10 -1.48 6.92
N ILE A 61 3.01 -1.37 8.25
CA ILE A 61 3.09 -2.53 9.14
C ILE A 61 1.88 -3.44 8.92
N ASP A 62 0.68 -2.87 8.89
CA ASP A 62 -0.56 -3.61 8.60
C ASP A 62 -0.49 -4.34 7.25
N ASN A 63 -0.04 -3.65 6.19
CA ASN A 63 0.18 -4.25 4.88
C ASN A 63 1.19 -5.42 4.91
N CYS A 64 2.28 -5.32 5.69
CA CYS A 64 3.22 -6.44 5.87
C CYS A 64 2.55 -7.65 6.53
N VAL A 65 1.69 -7.42 7.52
CA VAL A 65 0.93 -8.50 8.18
C VAL A 65 -0.07 -9.13 7.22
N VAL A 66 -0.80 -8.31 6.45
CA VAL A 66 -1.76 -8.80 5.43
C VAL A 66 -1.05 -9.64 4.36
N ILE A 67 0.11 -9.20 3.86
CA ILE A 67 0.89 -9.96 2.88
C ILE A 67 1.43 -11.25 3.52
N GLY A 68 2.06 -11.13 4.69
CA GLY A 68 2.73 -12.25 5.35
C GLY A 68 1.78 -13.33 5.86
N ILE A 69 0.62 -12.97 6.39
CA ILE A 69 -0.36 -13.94 6.90
C ILE A 69 -1.38 -14.27 5.81
N GLY A 70 -2.00 -13.26 5.19
CA GLY A 70 -3.10 -13.48 4.25
C GLY A 70 -2.66 -14.10 2.93
N ILE A 71 -1.65 -13.54 2.27
CA ILE A 71 -1.25 -14.00 0.92
C ILE A 71 -0.40 -15.25 1.01
N CYS A 72 0.56 -15.32 1.95
CA CYS A 72 1.38 -16.52 2.10
C CYS A 72 0.55 -17.75 2.49
N SER A 73 -0.40 -17.64 3.42
CA SER A 73 -1.25 -18.78 3.79
C SER A 73 -2.05 -19.28 2.59
N ARG A 74 -2.60 -18.37 1.79
CA ARG A 74 -3.33 -18.70 0.57
C ARG A 74 -2.45 -19.37 -0.48
N TYR A 75 -1.25 -18.82 -0.72
CA TYR A 75 -0.30 -19.40 -1.66
C TYR A 75 0.14 -20.80 -1.24
N LEU A 76 0.36 -21.02 0.06
CA LEU A 76 0.67 -22.34 0.60
C LEU A 76 -0.51 -23.31 0.42
N ALA A 77 -1.74 -22.85 0.65
CA ALA A 77 -2.94 -23.66 0.43
C ALA A 77 -3.12 -24.05 -1.05
N SER A 78 -2.91 -23.10 -1.98
CA SER A 78 -3.08 -23.37 -3.42
C SER A 78 -1.96 -24.22 -4.01
N SER A 79 -0.70 -23.96 -3.64
CA SER A 79 0.45 -24.58 -4.31
C SER A 79 0.95 -25.84 -3.60
N TRP A 80 0.78 -25.96 -2.29
CA TRP A 80 1.31 -27.07 -1.48
C TRP A 80 0.24 -27.95 -0.84
N TYR A 81 -1.05 -27.66 -1.09
CA TYR A 81 -2.19 -28.33 -0.44
C TYR A 81 -2.13 -28.30 1.09
N TRP A 82 -1.30 -27.40 1.65
CA TRP A 82 -1.17 -27.21 3.08
C TRP A 82 -2.06 -26.05 3.47
N ASP A 83 -3.25 -26.36 3.97
CA ASP A 83 -4.20 -25.36 4.44
C ASP A 83 -4.05 -25.17 5.97
N PRO A 84 -3.29 -24.16 6.43
CA PRO A 84 -3.16 -23.88 7.86
C PRO A 84 -4.51 -23.55 8.50
N SER A 85 -5.49 -23.07 7.72
CA SER A 85 -6.82 -22.75 8.25
C SER A 85 -7.63 -23.98 8.64
N ALA A 86 -7.35 -25.13 8.01
CA ALA A 86 -7.96 -26.40 8.37
C ALA A 86 -7.43 -26.96 9.71
N THR A 87 -6.24 -26.53 10.14
CA THR A 87 -5.58 -27.06 11.34
C THR A 87 -5.86 -26.25 12.60
N ASN A 88 -6.15 -24.95 12.49
CA ASN A 88 -6.30 -24.08 13.65
C ASN A 88 -7.33 -22.96 13.42
N ILE A 89 -8.50 -23.13 14.05
CA ILE A 89 -9.61 -22.16 13.96
C ILE A 89 -9.23 -20.77 14.52
N VAL A 90 -8.31 -20.71 15.49
CA VAL A 90 -7.85 -19.43 16.05
C VAL A 90 -7.00 -18.68 15.02
N LEU A 91 -6.13 -19.37 14.29
CA LEU A 91 -5.35 -18.77 13.21
C LEU A 91 -6.26 -18.27 12.07
N LEU A 92 -7.31 -19.03 11.74
CA LEU A 92 -8.33 -18.61 10.79
C LEU A 92 -9.04 -17.33 11.26
N LEU A 93 -9.47 -17.27 12.53
CA LEU A 93 -10.12 -16.09 13.09
C LEU A 93 -9.21 -14.87 13.12
N ILE A 94 -7.94 -15.03 13.51
CA ILE A 94 -6.95 -13.95 13.52
C ILE A 94 -6.70 -13.44 12.10
N THR A 95 -6.52 -14.35 11.13
CA THR A 95 -6.31 -13.97 9.73
C THR A 95 -7.52 -13.24 9.17
N THR A 96 -8.73 -13.71 9.50
CA THR A 96 -10.00 -13.10 9.07
C THR A 96 -10.24 -11.74 9.71
N LEU A 97 -9.91 -11.61 11.00
CA LEU A 97 -10.09 -10.38 11.77
C LEU A 97 -9.09 -9.31 11.35
N ILE A 98 -7.81 -9.65 11.18
CA ILE A 98 -6.78 -8.72 10.67
C ILE A 98 -7.12 -8.30 9.24
N SER A 99 -7.70 -9.21 8.47
CA SER A 99 -8.22 -8.89 7.15
C SER A 99 -9.62 -8.26 7.20
N THR A 100 -9.98 -7.46 8.22
CA THR A 100 -11.37 -6.94 8.39
C THR A 100 -11.97 -6.23 7.17
N PRO A 101 -11.26 -5.36 6.41
CA PRO A 101 -11.83 -4.81 5.18
C PRO A 101 -11.98 -5.86 4.06
N TYR A 102 -11.29 -6.99 4.19
CA TYR A 102 -11.36 -8.15 3.29
C TYR A 102 -12.45 -9.15 3.71
N PHE A 103 -12.98 -9.06 4.94
CA PHE A 103 -14.04 -9.95 5.45
C PHE A 103 -15.34 -9.79 4.67
N ALA A 104 -15.72 -8.56 4.32
CA ALA A 104 -16.91 -8.32 3.50
C ALA A 104 -16.79 -8.97 2.12
N LEU A 105 -15.61 -8.89 1.50
CA LEU A 105 -15.34 -9.54 0.22
C LEU A 105 -15.29 -11.07 0.36
N ALA A 106 -14.72 -11.59 1.45
CA ALA A 106 -14.68 -13.01 1.74
C ALA A 106 -16.08 -13.61 1.95
N ILE A 107 -16.94 -12.93 2.73
CA ILE A 107 -18.35 -13.33 2.90
C ILE A 107 -19.08 -13.27 1.57
N TYR A 108 -18.96 -12.17 0.83
CA TYR A 108 -19.58 -12.03 -0.48
C TYR A 108 -19.19 -13.19 -1.40
N ASN A 109 -17.90 -13.51 -1.43
CA ASN A 109 -17.38 -14.63 -2.22
C ASN A 109 -17.91 -15.98 -1.75
N ALA A 110 -17.98 -16.23 -0.45
CA ALA A 110 -18.50 -17.47 0.11
C ALA A 110 -19.99 -17.66 -0.23
N ILE A 111 -20.79 -16.61 -0.03
CA ILE A 111 -22.23 -16.61 -0.37
C ILE A 111 -22.42 -16.80 -1.87
N ALA A 112 -21.70 -16.03 -2.69
CA ALA A 112 -21.80 -16.11 -4.15
C ALA A 112 -21.43 -17.53 -4.64
N VAL A 113 -20.33 -18.12 -4.15
CA VAL A 113 -19.96 -19.49 -4.51
C VAL A 113 -21.04 -20.48 -4.12
N VAL A 114 -21.55 -20.43 -2.89
CA VAL A 114 -22.61 -21.36 -2.42
C VAL A 114 -23.90 -21.20 -3.24
N MET A 115 -24.31 -19.97 -3.54
CA MET A 115 -25.55 -19.71 -4.28
C MET A 115 -25.44 -20.06 -5.77
N PHE A 116 -24.28 -19.84 -6.38
CA PHE A 116 -24.11 -19.98 -7.83
C PHE A 116 -23.56 -21.34 -8.27
N ARG A 117 -22.84 -22.07 -7.41
CA ARG A 117 -22.18 -23.34 -7.79
C ARG A 117 -23.15 -24.37 -8.36
N ASN A 118 -24.39 -24.42 -7.87
CA ASN A 118 -25.38 -25.39 -8.32
C ASN A 118 -26.28 -24.88 -9.46
N LYS A 119 -26.18 -23.60 -9.82
CA LYS A 119 -27.05 -22.95 -10.82
C LYS A 119 -26.35 -22.54 -12.11
N LEU A 120 -25.02 -22.40 -12.09
CA LEU A 120 -24.25 -21.94 -13.25
C LEU A 120 -23.87 -23.10 -14.18
N SER A 121 -23.89 -22.83 -15.48
CA SER A 121 -23.26 -23.70 -16.46
C SER A 121 -21.74 -23.77 -16.24
N PRO A 122 -21.04 -24.81 -16.74
CA PRO A 122 -19.59 -24.91 -16.61
C PRO A 122 -18.83 -23.70 -17.18
N SER A 123 -19.32 -23.12 -18.27
CA SER A 123 -18.74 -21.91 -18.87
C SER A 123 -18.94 -20.67 -18.01
N ALA A 124 -20.14 -20.48 -17.44
CA ALA A 124 -20.40 -19.36 -16.55
C ALA A 124 -19.60 -19.48 -15.24
N LEU A 125 -19.41 -20.69 -14.72
CA LEU A 125 -18.56 -20.93 -13.56
C LEU A 125 -17.09 -20.60 -13.85
N ALA A 126 -16.57 -20.97 -15.01
CA ALA A 126 -15.20 -20.63 -15.41
C ALA A 126 -14.98 -19.10 -15.53
N ILE A 127 -15.93 -18.40 -16.16
CA ILE A 127 -15.91 -16.93 -16.25
C ILE A 127 -15.98 -16.30 -14.87
N TYR A 128 -16.86 -16.81 -14.00
CA TYR A 128 -17.00 -16.33 -12.63
C TYR A 128 -15.71 -16.48 -11.84
N ASN A 129 -15.08 -17.66 -11.87
CA ASN A 129 -13.80 -17.90 -11.18
C ASN A 129 -12.72 -16.94 -11.68
N PHE A 130 -12.57 -16.83 -13.01
CA PHE A 130 -11.60 -15.90 -13.61
C PHE A 130 -11.83 -14.45 -13.16
N ALA A 131 -13.07 -13.96 -13.20
CA ALA A 131 -13.42 -12.62 -12.75
C ALA A 131 -13.16 -12.42 -11.25
N GLN A 132 -13.41 -13.46 -10.46
CA GLN A 132 -13.15 -13.46 -9.02
C GLN A 132 -11.64 -13.38 -8.73
N ASP A 133 -10.81 -14.11 -9.46
CA ASP A 133 -9.35 -14.06 -9.32
C ASP A 133 -8.78 -12.73 -9.78
N LEU A 134 -9.32 -12.15 -10.85
CA LEU A 134 -8.98 -10.78 -11.25
C LEU A 134 -9.40 -9.74 -10.22
N SER A 135 -10.58 -9.88 -9.60
CA SER A 135 -11.01 -8.97 -8.53
C SER A 135 -10.10 -9.08 -7.31
N ARG A 136 -9.68 -10.29 -6.95
CA ARG A 136 -8.73 -10.53 -5.85
C ARG A 136 -7.38 -9.90 -6.19
N LEU A 137 -6.91 -10.04 -7.43
CA LEU A 137 -5.71 -9.42 -7.96
C LEU A 137 -5.66 -7.93 -7.63
N LEU A 138 -6.68 -7.20 -8.10
CA LEU A 138 -6.79 -5.75 -7.98
C LEU A 138 -6.88 -5.33 -6.51
N HIS A 139 -7.64 -6.09 -5.73
CA HIS A 139 -7.83 -5.82 -4.32
C HIS A 139 -6.52 -5.94 -3.53
N TYR A 140 -5.77 -7.01 -3.79
CA TYR A 140 -4.48 -7.27 -3.18
C TYR A 140 -3.37 -6.35 -3.72
N THR A 141 -3.54 -5.73 -4.89
CA THR A 141 -2.57 -4.73 -5.37
C THR A 141 -2.48 -3.51 -4.43
N ASN A 142 -3.53 -3.21 -3.67
CA ASN A 142 -3.61 -2.03 -2.80
C ASN A 142 -2.46 -1.94 -1.75
N PRO A 143 -2.19 -2.99 -0.94
CA PRO A 143 -0.99 -3.07 -0.09
C PRO A 143 0.35 -2.85 -0.79
N VAL A 144 0.46 -3.22 -2.08
CA VAL A 144 1.70 -3.10 -2.86
C VAL A 144 1.88 -1.69 -3.41
N ILE A 145 0.81 -1.08 -3.92
CA ILE A 145 0.83 0.22 -4.60
C ILE A 145 1.29 1.35 -3.67
N THR A 146 1.05 1.22 -2.36
CA THR A 146 1.31 2.26 -1.36
C THR A 146 2.75 2.81 -1.42
N PHE A 147 3.78 1.95 -1.50
CA PHE A 147 5.17 2.37 -1.66
C PHE A 147 5.42 3.16 -2.95
N TYR A 148 4.84 2.71 -4.06
CA TYR A 148 5.00 3.34 -5.37
C TYR A 148 4.31 4.71 -5.40
N ILE A 149 3.12 4.83 -4.82
CA ILE A 149 2.43 6.13 -4.68
C ILE A 149 3.32 7.10 -3.90
N TYR A 150 3.89 6.71 -2.76
CA TYR A 150 4.74 7.63 -1.98
C TYR A 150 6.01 8.01 -2.70
N THR A 151 6.62 7.07 -3.42
CA THR A 151 7.79 7.34 -4.26
C THR A 151 7.46 8.37 -5.34
N LEU A 152 6.31 8.25 -6.01
CA LEU A 152 5.90 9.13 -7.11
C LEU A 152 5.35 10.47 -6.65
N THR A 153 4.56 10.51 -5.57
CA THR A 153 3.82 11.70 -5.16
C THR A 153 4.47 12.47 -4.00
N GLY A 154 5.25 11.81 -3.15
CA GLY A 154 5.80 12.41 -1.92
C GLY A 154 7.19 13.01 -2.08
N PRO A 155 7.36 14.33 -2.27
CA PRO A 155 8.68 14.95 -2.38
C PRO A 155 9.53 14.76 -1.12
N LYS A 156 8.92 14.89 0.07
CA LYS A 156 9.61 14.65 1.36
C LYS A 156 10.04 13.20 1.50
N PHE A 157 9.17 12.26 1.11
CA PHE A 157 9.48 10.83 1.11
C PHE A 157 10.66 10.51 0.18
N ARG A 158 10.69 11.07 -1.03
CA ARG A 158 11.82 10.91 -1.97
C ARG A 158 13.14 11.43 -1.42
N VAL A 159 13.15 12.59 -0.75
CA VAL A 159 14.36 13.14 -0.13
C VAL A 159 14.89 12.18 0.95
N GLU A 160 14.00 11.69 1.81
CA GLU A 160 14.38 10.74 2.85
C GLU A 160 14.81 9.37 2.28
N MET A 161 14.15 8.89 1.23
CA MET A 161 14.54 7.69 0.50
C MET A 161 15.94 7.82 -0.09
N LYS A 162 16.25 8.94 -0.77
CA LYS A 162 17.60 9.22 -1.29
C LYS A 162 18.63 9.21 -0.17
N ARG A 163 18.34 9.87 0.96
CA ARG A 163 19.22 9.87 2.14
C ARG A 163 19.43 8.46 2.69
N CYS A 164 18.38 7.66 2.81
CA CYS A 164 18.46 6.27 3.25
C CYS A 164 19.35 5.43 2.33
N ILE A 165 19.15 5.53 1.01
CA ILE A 165 19.96 4.80 0.02
C ILE A 165 21.42 5.25 0.07
N GLN A 166 21.68 6.56 0.12
CA GLN A 166 23.04 7.11 0.22
C GLN A 166 23.75 6.62 1.49
N HIS A 167 23.08 6.66 2.64
CA HIS A 167 23.66 6.19 3.91
C HIS A 167 23.83 4.67 3.93
N GLY A 168 22.84 3.90 3.49
CA GLY A 168 22.90 2.44 3.43
C GLY A 168 24.02 1.97 2.50
N LEU A 169 24.10 2.55 1.30
CA LEU A 169 25.17 2.27 0.34
C LEU A 169 26.54 2.64 0.91
N LYS A 170 26.67 3.79 1.58
CA LYS A 170 27.92 4.18 2.25
C LYS A 170 28.32 3.16 3.32
N SER A 171 27.39 2.71 4.17
CA SER A 171 27.66 1.70 5.19
C SER A 171 28.13 0.37 4.59
N VAL A 172 27.45 -0.12 3.54
CA VAL A 172 27.82 -1.36 2.84
C VAL A 172 29.18 -1.25 2.17
N LEU A 173 29.46 -0.15 1.45
CA LEU A 173 30.75 0.08 0.80
C LEU A 173 31.89 0.27 1.80
N THR A 174 31.60 0.82 2.98
CA THR A 174 32.59 0.92 4.07
C THR A 174 32.91 -0.47 4.61
N ALA A 175 31.89 -1.31 4.83
CA ALA A 175 32.07 -2.67 5.34
C ALA A 175 32.90 -3.56 4.38
N ILE A 176 32.75 -3.36 3.06
CA ILE A 176 33.51 -4.10 2.03
C ILE A 176 34.91 -3.49 1.79
N GLY A 177 35.24 -2.35 2.43
CA GLY A 177 36.51 -1.65 2.21
C GLY A 177 36.61 -0.90 0.87
N LEU A 178 35.54 -0.88 0.09
CA LEU A 178 35.48 -0.28 -1.24
C LEU A 178 35.38 1.26 -1.22
N MET A 179 35.14 1.85 -0.04
CA MET A 179 35.09 3.31 0.12
C MET A 179 36.39 4.01 -0.31
N ARG A 180 37.54 3.33 -0.30
CA ARG A 180 38.82 3.88 -0.77
C ARG A 180 38.91 4.00 -2.30
N CYS A 181 38.06 3.30 -3.04
CA CYS A 181 38.06 3.30 -4.50
C CYS A 181 37.05 4.29 -5.10
N LEU A 182 36.27 4.98 -4.28
CA LEU A 182 35.25 5.90 -4.75
C LEU A 182 35.88 7.23 -5.18
N PRO A 183 35.65 7.69 -6.42
CA PRO A 183 36.23 8.93 -6.91
C PRO A 183 35.79 10.13 -6.06
N LEU A 184 36.74 11.02 -5.74
CA LEU A 184 36.56 12.23 -4.91
C LEU A 184 35.34 13.09 -5.29
N ARG A 185 34.92 13.10 -6.57
CA ARG A 185 33.72 13.80 -7.04
C ARG A 185 32.42 13.24 -6.44
N ALA A 186 32.31 11.92 -6.28
CA ALA A 186 31.16 11.30 -5.63
C ALA A 186 31.15 11.61 -4.12
N GLN A 187 32.33 11.74 -3.52
CA GLN A 187 32.47 12.13 -2.11
C GLN A 187 32.04 13.59 -1.87
N GLN A 188 32.37 14.51 -2.80
CA GLN A 188 31.91 15.89 -2.75
C GLN A 188 30.40 16.03 -2.98
N ALA A 189 29.80 15.25 -3.89
CA ALA A 189 28.35 15.22 -4.09
C ALA A 189 27.61 14.75 -2.82
N LEU A 190 28.15 13.76 -2.10
CA LEU A 190 27.58 13.27 -0.84
C LEU A 190 27.72 14.25 0.33
N LEU A 191 28.76 15.11 0.33
CA LEU A 191 29.01 16.08 1.40
C LEU A 191 28.34 17.44 1.15
N GLY A 192 28.21 17.87 -0.12
CA GLY A 192 27.66 19.17 -0.49
C GLY A 192 26.15 19.32 -0.25
N GLU A 193 25.38 18.22 -0.31
CA GLU A 193 23.92 18.27 -0.18
C GLU A 193 23.44 18.70 1.24
N ASN A 194 24.29 18.54 2.26
CA ASN A 194 23.98 18.95 3.64
C ASN A 194 24.17 20.44 3.92
N GLN A 195 24.89 21.19 3.09
CA GLN A 195 25.06 22.64 3.31
C GLN A 195 23.95 23.49 2.66
N VAL A 196 23.37 23.04 1.55
CA VAL A 196 22.38 23.84 0.79
C VAL A 196 21.00 23.88 1.49
N THR A 197 20.70 22.92 2.37
CA THR A 197 19.42 22.94 3.11
C THR A 197 19.39 23.90 4.29
N ASN A 198 20.54 24.48 4.68
CA ASN A 198 20.60 25.41 5.81
C ASN A 198 20.47 26.89 5.42
N THR A 199 20.51 27.22 4.12
CA THR A 199 20.37 28.59 3.60
C THR A 199 18.92 29.02 3.32
N ASN A 200 17.94 28.13 3.42
CA ASN A 200 16.52 28.50 3.24
C ASN A 200 15.84 29.01 4.52
N ASN A 201 16.58 29.19 5.61
CA ASN A 201 16.19 30.06 6.72
C ASN A 201 16.61 31.52 6.48
N ILE A 202 16.99 31.90 5.25
CA ILE A 202 16.86 33.29 4.82
C ILE A 202 15.38 33.62 4.89
N SER A 203 15.03 34.27 5.98
CA SER A 203 13.81 35.04 6.16
C SER A 203 13.39 35.65 4.82
N LEU A 204 12.36 35.08 4.21
CA LEU A 204 11.53 35.83 3.29
C LEU A 204 11.25 37.15 4.01
N PRO A 205 11.58 38.31 3.41
CA PRO A 205 11.26 39.58 4.03
C PRO A 205 9.77 39.51 4.31
N GLN A 206 9.42 39.58 5.60
CA GLN A 206 8.05 39.82 6.01
C GLN A 206 7.66 41.08 5.25
N SER A 207 6.92 40.90 4.16
CA SER A 207 6.22 41.98 3.49
C SER A 207 5.32 42.53 4.56
N ARG A 208 5.81 43.63 5.13
CA ARG A 208 5.21 44.45 6.15
C ARG A 208 3.93 44.98 5.51
N ARG A 209 2.87 44.17 5.53
CA ARG A 209 1.49 44.61 5.27
C ARG A 209 1.10 45.50 6.45
N ARG A 210 1.57 46.74 6.32
CA ARG A 210 1.21 47.89 7.12
C ARG A 210 -0.16 48.34 6.60
N GLY A 211 -1.14 48.42 7.49
CA GLY A 211 -2.47 49.00 7.24
C GLY A 211 -3.45 48.00 6.60
N ASN A 212 -4.70 47.85 7.05
CA ASN A 212 -5.52 48.74 7.84
C ASN A 212 -6.42 47.95 8.79
N ALA A 213 -6.47 48.40 10.03
CA ALA A 213 -7.62 48.19 10.88
C ALA A 213 -8.83 48.89 10.23
N VAL A 214 -9.86 48.13 9.90
CA VAL A 214 -11.22 48.63 9.71
C VAL A 214 -12.15 47.71 10.50
N HIS A 215 -12.36 48.09 11.76
CA HIS A 215 -13.66 48.01 12.44
C HIS A 215 -14.56 49.08 11.76
N PRO A 216 -15.88 48.91 11.51
CA PRO A 216 -16.94 48.38 12.36
C PRO A 216 -17.81 47.33 11.57
N THR A 217 -18.86 46.66 12.04
CA THR A 217 -20.05 47.09 12.78
C THR A 217 -20.81 45.82 13.18
N GLN A 218 -21.20 45.69 14.45
CA GLN A 218 -22.19 44.69 14.86
C GLN A 218 -23.55 45.08 14.29
N GLN A 219 -24.11 44.27 13.39
CA GLN A 219 -25.51 44.37 13.00
C GLN A 219 -26.29 43.27 13.73
N LYS A 220 -26.94 43.70 14.81
CA LYS A 220 -27.85 42.90 15.64
C LYS A 220 -29.15 42.69 14.87
N ALA A 221 -29.34 41.50 14.30
CA ALA A 221 -30.57 41.11 13.65
C ALA A 221 -31.59 40.66 14.72
N THR A 222 -32.56 41.53 15.01
CA THR A 222 -33.75 41.23 15.81
C THR A 222 -34.70 40.41 14.94
N MET A 223 -34.83 39.12 15.22
CA MET A 223 -35.76 38.22 14.52
C MET A 223 -37.10 38.24 15.28
N SER A 224 -38.12 38.88 14.71
CA SER A 224 -39.48 38.88 15.26
C SER A 224 -40.16 37.54 14.97
N MET A 225 -40.61 36.86 16.01
CA MET A 225 -41.57 35.75 15.90
C MET A 225 -42.97 36.30 15.62
N THR A 226 -43.56 35.87 14.51
CA THR A 226 -45.01 35.92 14.27
C THR A 226 -45.62 34.60 14.71
N PRO A 227 -46.72 34.60 15.49
CA PRO A 227 -47.49 33.40 15.77
C PRO A 227 -48.47 33.13 14.64
N VAL A 228 -48.52 31.89 14.17
CA VAL A 228 -49.59 31.39 13.30
C VAL A 228 -50.67 30.82 14.22
N ALA A 229 -51.89 31.33 14.03
CA ALA A 229 -53.13 30.88 14.66
C ALA A 229 -53.65 29.59 14.03
#